data_AF-A0A840VHW3-F1
#
_entry.id   AF-A0A840VHW3-F1
#
_cell.length_a   1.000
_cell.length_b   1.000
_cell.length_c   1.000
_cell.angle_alpha   90.00
_cell.angle_beta   90.00
_cell.angle_gamma   90.00
#
_symmetry.space_group_name_H-M   'P 1'
#
loop_
_entity.id
_entity.type
_entity.pdbx_description
1 polymer ?
#
loop_
_entity_poly.entity_id
_entity_poly.type
_entity_poly.pdbx_seq_one_letter_code
_entity_poly.pdbx_strand_id
1 'polypeptide(L)'
;MWKSGQIALICVLGAEVSAAEPAKFSWKAPEIGAGVFSDALGMLAQEREEYAESLAAYAVNRIVKEGASEASLEEGRRFMALSMQLAPRNRRAVVANYQLSRGVLPAKVEGGYEPAVLSKLLLTRASLLKEQGGPENLLLARAFIELAADLDPRNDDAVYASELQRLDHGRVHWQELTDGGAKVSGSERPERP
;
A
#
# COMPACT_ATOMS: atom_id res chain seq x y z
N MET A 1 76.43 1.73 26.31
CA MET A 1 75.29 2.18 27.12
C MET A 1 74.24 2.79 26.19
N TRP A 2 73.03 2.20 26.18
CA TRP A 2 71.68 2.70 25.81
C TRP A 2 71.49 3.70 24.63
N LYS A 3 70.47 3.61 23.77
CA LYS A 3 69.30 2.73 23.61
C LYS A 3 68.73 2.98 22.20
N SER A 4 68.30 1.91 21.54
CA SER A 4 67.52 1.94 20.29
C SER A 4 66.14 2.58 20.52
N GLY A 5 65.74 3.51 19.66
CA GLY A 5 64.38 4.07 19.61
C GLY A 5 63.62 3.51 18.41
N GLN A 6 62.72 2.55 18.64
CA GLN A 6 61.71 2.12 17.67
C GLN A 6 60.55 3.11 17.66
N ILE A 7 60.24 3.68 16.50
CA ILE A 7 59.01 4.44 16.27
C ILE A 7 58.01 3.49 15.60
N ALA A 8 57.02 3.03 16.37
CA ALA A 8 55.88 2.30 15.83
C ALA A 8 54.85 3.31 15.32
N LEU A 9 54.74 3.43 14.00
CA LEU A 9 53.67 4.19 13.34
C LEU A 9 52.44 3.29 13.25
N ILE A 10 51.50 3.46 14.19
CA ILE A 10 50.19 2.81 14.14
C ILE A 10 49.26 3.69 13.31
N CYS A 11 49.03 3.32 12.05
CA CYS A 11 47.98 3.90 11.22
C CYS A 11 46.62 3.33 11.65
N VAL A 12 45.86 4.10 12.45
CA VAL A 12 44.46 3.80 12.73
C VAL A 12 43.64 4.15 11.49
N LEU A 13 43.21 3.12 10.75
CA LEU A 13 42.14 3.21 9.76
C LEU A 13 40.83 3.52 10.49
N GLY A 14 40.41 4.79 10.45
CA GLY A 14 39.07 5.19 10.86
C GLY A 14 38.06 4.61 9.88
N ALA A 15 37.38 3.54 10.28
CA ALA A 15 36.12 3.17 9.65
C ALA A 15 35.09 4.21 10.09
N GLU A 16 34.77 5.15 9.19
CA GLU A 16 33.57 5.97 9.34
C GLU A 16 32.36 5.06 9.20
N VAL A 17 31.93 4.48 10.32
CA VAL A 17 30.58 3.96 10.47
C VAL A 17 29.68 5.19 10.45
N SER A 18 29.24 5.59 9.24
CA SER A 18 28.13 6.51 9.09
C SER A 18 26.92 5.86 9.75
N ALA A 19 26.68 6.21 11.01
CA ALA A 19 25.44 5.91 11.69
C ALA A 19 24.32 6.55 10.84
N ALA A 20 23.60 5.73 10.09
CA ALA A 20 22.40 6.19 9.40
C ALA A 20 21.50 6.82 10.46
N GLU A 21 21.15 8.10 10.29
CA GLU A 21 20.19 8.75 11.17
C GLU A 21 18.95 7.84 11.28
N PRO A 22 18.41 7.64 12.50
CA PRO A 22 17.26 6.77 12.68
C PRO A 22 16.12 7.27 11.79
N ALA A 23 15.48 6.31 11.10
CA ALA A 23 14.32 6.59 10.29
C ALA A 23 13.30 7.41 11.12
N LYS A 24 12.86 8.55 10.58
CA LYS A 24 11.92 9.45 11.28
C LYS A 24 10.51 8.86 11.41
N PHE A 25 10.28 7.69 10.82
CA PHE A 25 9.02 6.98 10.78
C PHE A 25 9.26 5.46 10.71
N SER A 26 8.23 4.68 11.03
CA SER A 26 8.25 3.22 10.92
C SER A 26 7.30 2.77 9.82
N TRP A 27 7.83 2.09 8.80
CA TRP A 27 7.04 1.58 7.67
C TRP A 27 6.80 0.08 7.80
N LYS A 28 5.53 -0.34 7.92
CA LYS A 28 5.12 -1.74 7.78
C LYS A 28 4.82 -2.00 6.31
N ALA A 29 5.78 -2.57 5.58
CA ALA A 29 5.58 -2.91 4.17
C ALA A 29 4.36 -3.84 3.98
N PRO A 30 3.61 -3.71 2.87
CA PRO A 30 2.65 -4.72 2.48
C PRO A 30 3.40 -5.97 2.02
N GLU A 31 2.91 -7.14 2.43
CA GLU A 31 3.42 -8.44 2.02
C GLU A 31 2.57 -8.94 0.87
N ILE A 32 3.19 -9.08 -0.31
CA ILE A 32 2.52 -9.52 -1.54
C ILE A 32 3.02 -10.93 -1.83
N GLY A 33 2.21 -11.93 -1.45
CA GLY A 33 2.49 -13.35 -1.68
C GLY A 33 2.23 -13.75 -3.14
N ALA A 34 1.50 -14.85 -3.35
CA ALA A 34 1.13 -15.32 -4.70
C ALA A 34 0.15 -14.40 -5.46
N GLY A 35 -0.28 -13.29 -4.84
CA GLY A 35 -1.35 -12.42 -5.35
C GLY A 35 -2.73 -12.89 -4.91
N VAL A 36 -3.58 -11.95 -4.48
CA VAL A 36 -4.98 -12.23 -4.10
C VAL A 36 -5.89 -12.27 -5.34
N PHE A 37 -5.48 -11.63 -6.43
CA PHE A 37 -6.23 -11.57 -7.68
C PHE A 37 -5.55 -12.42 -8.76
N SER A 38 -6.32 -13.31 -9.36
CA SER A 38 -5.88 -14.20 -10.43
C SER A 38 -6.34 -13.68 -11.80
N ASP A 39 -6.17 -14.49 -12.84
CA ASP A 39 -6.72 -14.22 -14.17
C ASP A 39 -8.26 -14.24 -14.19
N ALA A 40 -8.91 -14.73 -13.12
CA ALA A 40 -10.36 -14.73 -12.97
C ALA A 40 -10.95 -13.36 -12.60
N LEU A 41 -10.14 -12.42 -12.09
CA LEU A 41 -10.59 -11.06 -11.82
C LEU A 41 -11.03 -10.40 -13.15
N GLY A 42 -12.23 -9.82 -13.15
CA GLY A 42 -12.96 -9.23 -14.28
C GLY A 42 -12.39 -7.91 -14.82
N MET A 43 -11.06 -7.77 -14.78
CA MET A 43 -10.29 -6.65 -15.29
C MET A 43 -9.21 -7.15 -16.24
N LEU A 44 -9.03 -6.42 -17.34
CA LEU A 44 -7.95 -6.66 -18.29
C LEU A 44 -6.59 -6.33 -17.64
N ALA A 45 -5.52 -6.99 -18.08
CA ALA A 45 -4.18 -6.75 -17.53
C ALA A 45 -3.76 -5.27 -17.62
N GLN A 46 -3.98 -4.64 -18.78
CA GLN A 46 -3.69 -3.21 -18.97
C GLN A 46 -4.51 -2.32 -18.03
N GLU A 47 -5.79 -2.63 -17.85
CA GLU A 47 -6.66 -1.90 -16.92
C GLU A 47 -6.13 -2.01 -15.48
N ARG A 48 -5.72 -3.21 -15.05
CA ARG A 48 -5.11 -3.42 -13.73
C ARG A 48 -3.85 -2.58 -13.55
N GLU A 49 -2.99 -2.50 -14.57
CA GLU A 49 -1.77 -1.69 -14.54
C GLU A 49 -2.08 -0.19 -14.38
N GLU A 50 -3.07 0.34 -15.09
CA GLU A 50 -3.48 1.75 -15.02
C GLU A 50 -4.02 2.13 -13.64
N TYR A 51 -4.86 1.28 -13.04
CA TYR A 51 -5.32 1.46 -11.66
C TYR A 51 -4.15 1.35 -10.67
N ALA A 52 -3.29 0.33 -10.82
CA ALA A 52 -2.14 0.14 -9.95
C ALA A 52 -1.20 1.36 -9.95
N GLU A 53 -0.96 1.93 -11.14
CA GLU A 53 -0.10 3.11 -11.31
C GLU A 53 -0.68 4.35 -10.63
N SER A 54 -2.00 4.55 -10.77
CA SER A 54 -2.73 5.66 -10.13
C SER A 54 -2.77 5.53 -8.61
N LEU A 55 -3.02 4.32 -8.09
CA LEU A 55 -3.00 4.03 -6.65
C LEU A 55 -1.62 4.28 -6.03
N ALA A 56 -0.56 3.83 -6.70
CA ALA A 56 0.81 4.07 -6.26
C ALA A 56 1.19 5.55 -6.28
N ALA A 57 0.75 6.29 -7.31
CA ALA A 57 0.98 7.74 -7.39
C ALA A 57 0.33 8.47 -6.21
N TYR A 58 -0.95 8.16 -5.94
CA TYR A 58 -1.67 8.74 -4.82
C TYR A 58 -0.99 8.42 -3.49
N ALA A 59 -0.67 7.15 -3.23
CA ALA A 59 -0.02 6.71 -1.98
C ALA A 59 1.28 7.48 -1.70
N VAL A 60 2.16 7.56 -2.70
CA VAL A 60 3.44 8.26 -2.59
C VAL A 60 3.21 9.74 -2.32
N ASN A 61 2.37 10.40 -3.12
CA ASN A 61 2.13 11.83 -2.97
C ASN A 61 1.46 12.16 -1.64
N ARG A 62 0.59 11.29 -1.13
CA ARG A 62 -0.05 11.42 0.18
C ARG A 62 0.96 11.31 1.33
N ILE A 63 1.79 10.27 1.32
CA ILE A 63 2.84 10.07 2.33
C ILE A 63 3.82 11.26 2.34
N VAL A 64 4.26 11.71 1.18
CA VAL A 64 5.20 12.84 1.06
C VAL A 64 4.57 14.12 1.57
N LYS A 65 3.33 14.42 1.16
CA LYS A 65 2.61 15.64 1.57
C LYS A 65 2.44 15.72 3.08
N GLU A 66 2.15 14.59 3.74
CA GLU A 66 1.90 14.51 5.18
C GLU A 66 3.18 14.19 5.99
N GLY A 67 4.36 14.21 5.35
CA GLY A 67 5.64 14.00 6.03
C GLY A 67 5.79 12.63 6.68
N ALA A 68 5.21 11.58 6.09
CA ALA A 68 5.19 10.23 6.64
C ALA A 68 4.61 10.14 8.06
N SER A 69 3.52 10.87 8.32
CA SER A 69 2.70 10.67 9.52
C SER A 69 2.16 9.24 9.58
N GLU A 70 1.90 8.73 10.79
CA GLU A 70 1.36 7.38 11.00
C GLU A 70 0.11 7.11 10.17
N ALA A 71 -0.84 8.06 10.16
CA ALA A 71 -2.06 7.97 9.36
C ALA A 71 -1.78 7.90 7.85
N SER A 72 -0.86 8.71 7.33
CA SER A 72 -0.50 8.68 5.91
C SER A 72 0.22 7.40 5.51
N LEU A 73 0.99 6.80 6.43
CA LEU A 73 1.65 5.52 6.22
C LEU A 73 0.64 4.37 6.24
N GLU A 74 -0.33 4.38 7.15
CA GLU A 74 -1.39 3.38 7.16
C GLU A 74 -2.26 3.46 5.90
N GLU A 75 -2.68 4.66 5.52
CA GLU A 75 -3.42 4.91 4.28
C GLU A 75 -2.59 4.46 3.08
N GLY A 76 -1.37 4.97 2.95
CA GLY A 76 -0.47 4.64 1.86
C GLY A 76 -0.17 3.14 1.77
N ARG A 77 -0.12 2.42 2.89
CA ARG A 77 0.03 0.95 2.92
C ARG A 77 -1.13 0.24 2.22
N ARG A 78 -2.38 0.68 2.40
CA ARG A 78 -3.56 0.10 1.76
C ARG A 78 -3.53 0.30 0.23
N PHE A 79 -3.23 1.53 -0.21
CA PHE A 79 -3.09 1.86 -1.64
C PHE A 79 -1.91 1.12 -2.29
N MET A 80 -0.76 1.08 -1.62
CA MET A 80 0.44 0.40 -2.10
C MET A 80 0.20 -1.12 -2.22
N ALA A 81 -0.49 -1.70 -1.25
CA ALA A 81 -0.88 -3.11 -1.29
C ALA A 81 -1.74 -3.40 -2.52
N LEU A 82 -2.85 -2.67 -2.71
CA LEU A 82 -3.71 -2.89 -3.88
C LEU A 82 -2.99 -2.65 -5.20
N SER A 83 -2.12 -1.64 -5.29
CA SER A 83 -1.29 -1.42 -6.46
C SER A 83 -0.47 -2.66 -6.82
N MET A 84 0.22 -3.25 -5.85
CA MET A 84 1.03 -4.45 -6.07
C MET A 84 0.20 -5.73 -6.23
N GLN A 85 -1.00 -5.82 -5.64
CA GLN A 85 -1.90 -6.95 -5.88
C GLN A 85 -2.46 -6.94 -7.32
N LEU A 86 -2.73 -5.75 -7.87
CA LEU A 86 -3.22 -5.59 -9.23
C LEU A 86 -2.11 -5.73 -10.28
N ALA A 87 -0.93 -5.17 -9.99
CA ALA A 87 0.25 -5.25 -10.84
C ALA A 87 1.50 -5.46 -9.98
N PRO A 88 1.92 -6.72 -9.72
CA PRO A 88 3.05 -7.05 -8.84
C PRO A 88 4.38 -6.41 -9.24
N ARG A 89 4.50 -6.05 -10.52
CA ARG A 89 5.69 -5.42 -11.09
C ARG A 89 5.54 -3.90 -11.26
N ASN A 90 4.54 -3.28 -10.61
CA ASN A 90 4.37 -1.83 -10.64
C ASN A 90 5.65 -1.16 -10.09
N ARG A 91 6.43 -0.54 -10.99
CA ARG A 91 7.75 0.01 -10.66
C ARG A 91 7.67 1.06 -9.57
N ARG A 92 6.66 1.93 -9.60
CA ARG A 92 6.49 3.00 -8.62
C ARG A 92 6.26 2.42 -7.23
N ALA A 93 5.32 1.49 -7.11
CA ALA A 93 4.98 0.87 -5.84
C ALA A 93 6.19 0.11 -5.25
N VAL A 94 6.90 -0.67 -6.08
CA VAL A 94 8.10 -1.43 -5.66
C VAL A 94 9.20 -0.50 -5.16
N VAL A 95 9.52 0.57 -5.89
CA VAL A 95 10.57 1.52 -5.52
C VAL A 95 10.19 2.29 -4.25
N ALA A 96 8.96 2.79 -4.16
CA ALA A 96 8.49 3.54 -3.00
C ALA A 96 8.48 2.66 -1.73
N ASN A 97 8.01 1.42 -1.85
CA ASN A 97 8.01 0.47 -0.74
C ASN A 97 9.43 0.16 -0.24
N TYR A 98 10.38 -0.04 -1.17
CA TYR A 98 11.79 -0.19 -0.82
C TYR A 98 12.30 1.03 -0.05
N GLN A 99 12.11 2.25 -0.58
CA GLN A 99 12.56 3.49 0.07
C GLN A 99 11.99 3.63 1.48
N LEU A 100 10.68 3.47 1.64
CA LEU A 100 10.00 3.57 2.94
C LEU A 100 10.52 2.51 3.93
N SER A 101 10.76 1.27 3.49
CA SER A 101 11.34 0.22 4.34
C SER A 101 12.77 0.52 4.82
N ARG A 102 13.47 1.43 4.14
CA ARG A 102 14.80 1.91 4.51
C ARG A 102 14.74 3.22 5.32
N GLY A 103 13.55 3.68 5.68
CA GLY A 103 13.37 4.96 6.37
C GLY A 103 13.58 6.17 5.47
N VAL A 104 13.57 5.98 4.15
CA VAL A 104 13.76 7.05 3.16
C VAL A 104 12.39 7.50 2.67
N LEU A 105 12.11 8.79 2.81
CA LEU A 105 10.91 9.40 2.24
C LEU A 105 11.04 9.46 0.71
N PRO A 106 10.10 8.89 -0.06
CA PRO A 106 10.13 8.98 -1.52
C PRO A 106 10.04 10.42 -2.02
N ALA A 107 10.42 10.64 -3.28
CA ALA A 107 10.15 11.91 -3.94
C ALA A 107 8.67 11.99 -4.37
N LYS A 108 8.12 13.20 -4.41
CA LYS A 108 6.81 13.45 -5.05
C LYS A 108 6.89 12.98 -6.50
N VAL A 109 5.86 12.29 -6.95
CA VAL A 109 5.78 11.79 -8.32
C VAL A 109 4.81 12.64 -9.13
N GLU A 110 5.17 12.86 -10.40
CA GLU A 110 4.26 13.40 -11.39
C GLU A 110 3.31 12.30 -11.90
N GLY A 111 2.11 12.71 -12.29
CA GLY A 111 1.07 11.82 -12.80
C GLY A 111 0.12 11.29 -11.72
N GLY A 112 -0.90 10.57 -12.19
CA GLY A 112 -2.06 10.15 -11.41
C GLY A 112 -3.24 11.10 -11.56
N TYR A 113 -4.41 10.63 -11.18
CA TYR A 113 -5.64 11.41 -11.16
C TYR A 113 -5.70 12.29 -9.91
N GLU A 114 -6.34 13.46 -10.02
CA GLU A 114 -6.78 14.21 -8.84
C GLU A 114 -7.67 13.33 -7.95
N PRO A 115 -7.65 13.47 -6.60
CA PRO A 115 -8.36 12.57 -5.70
C PRO A 115 -9.86 12.41 -6.03
N ALA A 116 -10.53 13.51 -6.37
CA ALA A 116 -11.94 13.49 -6.77
C ALA A 116 -12.19 12.71 -8.08
N VAL A 117 -11.23 12.71 -9.01
CA VAL A 117 -11.32 11.95 -10.26
C VAL A 117 -11.03 10.47 -9.99
N LEU A 118 -9.99 10.17 -9.20
CA LEU A 118 -9.67 8.80 -8.82
C LEU A 118 -10.82 8.15 -8.04
N SER A 119 -11.44 8.88 -7.12
CA SER A 119 -12.61 8.45 -6.35
C SER A 119 -13.73 7.97 -7.28
N LYS A 120 -14.10 8.79 -8.28
CA LYS A 120 -15.13 8.44 -9.26
C LYS A 120 -14.73 7.22 -10.10
N LEU A 121 -13.49 7.16 -10.58
CA LEU A 121 -13.00 6.03 -11.37
C LEU A 121 -13.01 4.71 -10.59
N LEU A 122 -12.62 4.73 -9.31
CA LEU A 122 -12.68 3.56 -8.45
C LEU A 122 -14.12 3.13 -8.19
N LEU A 123 -15.02 4.08 -7.88
CA LEU A 123 -16.43 3.78 -7.65
C LEU A 123 -17.10 3.18 -8.88
N THR A 124 -16.92 3.79 -10.06
CA THR A 124 -17.48 3.27 -11.31
C THR A 124 -17.01 1.86 -11.60
N ARG A 125 -15.71 1.59 -11.45
CA ARG A 125 -15.15 0.26 -11.67
C ARG A 125 -15.60 -0.76 -10.64
N ALA A 126 -15.76 -0.35 -9.39
CA ALA A 126 -16.31 -1.19 -8.33
C ALA A 126 -17.73 -1.65 -8.64
N SER A 127 -18.58 -0.76 -9.16
CA SER A 127 -19.94 -1.11 -9.61
C SER A 127 -19.91 -2.19 -10.70
N LEU A 128 -19.05 -2.03 -11.71
CA LEU A 128 -18.88 -3.03 -12.76
C LEU A 128 -18.39 -4.39 -12.23
N LEU A 129 -17.44 -4.38 -11.28
CA LEU A 129 -16.96 -5.60 -10.63
C LEU A 129 -18.08 -6.29 -9.83
N LYS A 130 -18.94 -5.54 -9.14
CA LYS A 130 -20.11 -6.11 -8.44
C LYS A 130 -21.08 -6.78 -9.41
N GLU A 131 -21.34 -6.16 -10.56
CA GLU A 131 -22.21 -6.72 -11.60
C GLU A 131 -21.62 -8.00 -12.21
N GLN A 132 -20.30 -8.02 -12.44
CA GLN A 132 -19.59 -9.21 -12.93
C GLN A 132 -19.61 -10.36 -11.91
N GLY A 133 -19.69 -10.05 -10.61
CA GLY A 133 -19.79 -11.03 -9.53
C GLY A 133 -18.53 -11.89 -9.37
N GLY A 134 -18.59 -12.85 -8.45
CA GLY A 134 -17.44 -13.71 -8.11
C GLY A 134 -16.57 -13.13 -6.98
N PRO A 135 -15.85 -13.99 -6.24
CA PRO A 135 -15.22 -13.62 -4.97
C PRO A 135 -14.13 -12.54 -5.12
N GLU A 136 -13.26 -12.66 -6.13
CA GLU A 136 -12.19 -11.68 -6.37
C GLU A 136 -12.74 -10.31 -6.78
N ASN A 137 -13.73 -10.29 -7.66
CA ASN A 137 -14.38 -9.06 -8.10
C ASN A 137 -15.08 -8.36 -6.94
N LEU A 138 -15.81 -9.12 -6.11
CA LEU A 138 -16.49 -8.58 -4.94
C LEU A 138 -15.48 -8.04 -3.91
N LEU A 139 -14.38 -8.75 -3.66
CA LEU A 139 -13.32 -8.26 -2.77
C LEU A 139 -12.71 -6.94 -3.28
N LEU A 140 -12.33 -6.88 -4.55
CA LEU A 140 -11.75 -5.68 -5.13
C LEU A 140 -12.76 -4.52 -5.17
N ALA A 141 -14.01 -4.79 -5.53
CA ALA A 141 -15.06 -3.78 -5.52
C ALA A 141 -15.25 -3.17 -4.12
N ARG A 142 -15.26 -4.03 -3.08
CA ARG A 142 -15.37 -3.56 -1.70
C ARG A 142 -14.21 -2.66 -1.31
N ALA A 143 -13.00 -3.03 -1.69
CA ALA A 143 -11.79 -2.25 -1.44
C ALA A 143 -11.81 -0.91 -2.20
N PHE A 144 -12.22 -0.91 -3.47
CA PHE A 144 -12.33 0.30 -4.29
C PHE A 144 -13.40 1.27 -3.77
N ILE A 145 -14.55 0.77 -3.30
CA ILE A 145 -15.59 1.60 -2.69
C ILE A 145 -15.07 2.30 -1.43
N GLU A 146 -14.39 1.57 -0.55
CA GLU A 146 -13.85 2.16 0.69
C GLU A 146 -12.79 3.23 0.36
N LEU A 147 -11.85 2.93 -0.55
CA LEU A 147 -10.85 3.92 -0.98
C LEU A 147 -11.45 5.11 -1.73
N ALA A 148 -12.53 4.92 -2.50
CA ALA A 148 -13.19 6.01 -3.19
C ALA A 148 -13.79 7.02 -2.20
N ALA A 149 -14.38 6.54 -1.10
CA ALA A 149 -14.90 7.38 -0.03
C ALA A 149 -13.77 8.09 0.74
N ASP A 150 -12.66 7.40 1.01
CA ASP A 150 -11.49 7.99 1.68
C ASP A 150 -10.81 9.07 0.82
N LEU A 151 -10.72 8.86 -0.51
CA LEU A 151 -10.13 9.80 -1.46
C LEU A 151 -10.88 11.12 -1.56
N ASP A 152 -12.21 11.05 -1.59
CA ASP A 152 -13.08 12.21 -1.71
C ASP A 152 -14.31 12.06 -0.82
N PRO A 153 -14.23 12.52 0.45
CA PRO A 153 -15.36 12.54 1.36
C PRO A 153 -16.52 13.44 0.92
N ARG A 154 -16.37 14.22 -0.17
CA ARG A 154 -17.43 15.02 -0.78
C ARG A 154 -18.10 14.31 -1.96
N ASN A 155 -17.62 13.13 -2.34
CA ASN A 155 -18.29 12.27 -3.30
C ASN A 155 -19.38 11.49 -2.58
N ASP A 156 -20.58 12.08 -2.52
CA ASP A 156 -21.74 11.52 -1.82
C ASP A 156 -22.05 10.08 -2.24
N ASP A 157 -21.88 9.75 -3.52
CA ASP A 157 -22.12 8.39 -4.04
C ASP A 157 -21.10 7.38 -3.48
N ALA A 158 -19.82 7.76 -3.40
CA ALA A 158 -18.78 6.89 -2.85
C ALA A 158 -18.96 6.68 -1.34
N VAL A 159 -19.25 7.76 -0.61
CA VAL A 159 -19.52 7.71 0.83
C VAL A 159 -20.74 6.86 1.12
N TYR A 160 -21.85 7.07 0.39
CA TYR A 160 -23.06 6.28 0.53
C TYR A 160 -22.81 4.79 0.25
N ALA A 161 -22.12 4.46 -0.84
CA ALA A 161 -21.80 3.08 -1.18
C ALA A 161 -20.91 2.40 -0.11
N SER A 162 -19.92 3.12 0.41
CA SER A 162 -19.01 2.63 1.47
C SER A 162 -19.74 2.38 2.78
N GLU A 163 -20.62 3.30 3.18
CA GLU A 163 -21.37 3.15 4.41
C GLU A 163 -22.46 2.07 4.30
N LEU A 164 -23.13 1.94 3.15
CA LEU A 164 -24.06 0.83 2.92
C LEU A 164 -23.34 -0.53 2.99
N GLN A 165 -22.19 -0.65 2.34
CA GLN A 165 -21.35 -1.85 2.44
C GLN A 165 -20.90 -2.14 3.87
N ARG A 166 -20.55 -1.12 4.67
CA ARG A 166 -20.19 -1.33 6.07
C ARG A 166 -21.36 -1.91 6.85
N LEU A 167 -22.58 -1.41 6.63
CA LEU A 167 -23.76 -1.89 7.33
C LEU A 167 -24.07 -3.35 6.96
N ASP A 168 -23.92 -3.70 5.68
CA ASP A 168 -24.28 -5.05 5.19
C ASP A 168 -23.20 -6.10 5.46
N HIS A 169 -21.92 -5.71 5.41
CA HIS A 169 -20.79 -6.64 5.35
C HIS A 169 -19.61 -6.28 6.27
N GLY A 170 -19.70 -5.18 7.01
CA GLY A 170 -18.58 -4.62 7.76
C GLY A 170 -17.54 -3.92 6.88
N ARG A 171 -16.52 -3.37 7.53
CA ARG A 171 -15.35 -2.75 6.88
C ARG A 171 -14.54 -3.80 6.10
N VAL A 172 -13.75 -3.36 5.13
CA VAL A 172 -12.82 -4.23 4.43
C VAL A 172 -11.74 -4.74 5.40
N HIS A 173 -11.49 -6.05 5.40
CA HIS A 173 -10.41 -6.66 6.17
C HIS A 173 -9.08 -6.47 5.43
N TRP A 174 -8.50 -5.26 5.53
CA TRP A 174 -7.29 -4.87 4.80
C TRP A 174 -6.07 -5.77 5.04
N GLN A 175 -6.03 -6.53 6.13
CA GLN A 175 -5.00 -7.53 6.38
C GLN A 175 -4.95 -8.60 5.29
N GLU A 176 -6.09 -8.97 4.69
CA GLU A 176 -6.13 -9.93 3.58
C GLU A 176 -5.37 -9.41 2.34
N LEU A 177 -5.34 -8.10 2.12
CA LEU A 177 -4.66 -7.46 0.99
C LEU A 177 -3.22 -7.04 1.33
N THR A 178 -2.95 -6.72 2.60
CA THR A 178 -1.69 -6.10 3.05
C THR A 178 -0.72 -7.07 3.73
N ASP A 179 -1.18 -8.22 4.24
CA ASP A 179 -0.38 -9.20 4.99
C ASP A 179 -0.31 -10.58 4.26
N GLY A 180 -0.25 -10.57 2.92
CA GLY A 180 0.05 -11.77 2.14
C GLY A 180 -1.11 -12.76 1.92
N GLY A 181 -2.36 -12.37 2.17
CA GLY A 181 -3.53 -13.24 1.95
C GLY A 181 -3.54 -14.49 2.84
N ALA A 182 -2.85 -14.45 3.99
CA ALA A 182 -2.94 -15.51 4.98
C ALA A 182 -4.42 -15.67 5.38
N LYS A 183 -5.02 -16.80 5.00
CA LYS A 183 -6.32 -17.22 5.53
C LYS A 183 -6.26 -17.01 7.03
N VAL A 184 -7.11 -16.11 7.56
CA VAL A 184 -7.35 -16.04 8.99
C VAL A 184 -7.92 -17.39 9.39
N SER A 185 -7.06 -18.29 9.88
CA SER A 185 -7.48 -19.54 10.48
C SER A 185 -8.18 -19.17 11.79
N GLY A 186 -9.51 -19.32 11.81
CA GLY A 186 -10.29 -19.22 13.05
C GLY A 186 -11.41 -18.20 13.00
N SER A 187 -12.43 -18.44 12.17
CA SER A 187 -13.79 -18.17 12.61
C SER A 187 -14.46 -19.51 12.87
N GLU A 188 -14.22 -20.09 14.04
CA GLU A 188 -15.18 -21.03 14.60
C GLU A 188 -16.51 -20.29 14.72
N ARG A 189 -17.45 -20.65 13.84
CA ARG A 189 -18.84 -20.25 13.97
C ARG A 189 -19.35 -20.94 15.25
N PRO A 190 -19.80 -20.23 16.30
CA PRO A 190 -20.39 -20.90 17.44
C PRO A 190 -21.66 -21.59 16.94
N GLU A 191 -21.73 -22.91 17.12
CA GLU A 191 -22.99 -23.64 17.02
C GLU A 191 -23.98 -23.00 18.00
N ARG A 192 -25.11 -22.53 17.46
CA ARG A 192 -26.21 -22.09 18.32
C ARG A 192 -26.91 -23.32 18.89
N PRO A 193 -27.33 -23.29 20.16
CA PRO A 193 -28.23 -24.30 20.71
C PRO A 193 -29.60 -24.30 20.03
#